data_AF-A0A0F9ASD4-F1
#
_entry.id   AF-A0A0F9ASD4-F1
#
_cell.length_a   1.000
_cell.length_b   1.000
_cell.length_c   1.000
_cell.angle_alpha   90.00
_cell.angle_beta   90.00
_cell.angle_gamma   90.00
#
_symmetry.space_group_name_H-M   'P 1'
#
loop_
_entity.id
_entity.type
_entity.pdbx_description
1 polymer ?
#
loop_
_entity_poly.entity_id
_entity_poly.type
_entity_poly.pdbx_seq_one_letter_code
_entity_poly.pdbx_strand_id
1 'polypeptide(L)'
;MGEKYKSLKRVLLWVLVALYTGSLPYVIFVYRAIEEHFSRAVAGKIPIVIISLFGIGYIVYIILTKKVTKRTALIVLCPIIAYVIISLEPNPNKHIHIPEYVLMSWILFEVLSVDYNGKGIFILLFICSTMLGIVDEMEQGIHPGRYYGWRDMVINAASTIIGILTIMGLKKRLAGDWAWTGRLRKLKGPLGILFHGAIGALLLCIHLFNVKENEAFRGVYPIWLLAWNGLYVSLGII
;
A
#
# COMPACT_ATOMS: atom_id res chain seq x y z
N MET A 1 -1.51 30.54 0.21
CA MET A 1 -0.65 29.77 -0.72
C MET A 1 -1.31 29.84 -2.09
N GLY A 2 -0.62 30.33 -3.12
CA GLY A 2 -1.26 30.55 -4.44
C GLY A 2 -1.66 29.23 -5.13
N GLU A 3 -2.73 29.28 -5.94
CA GLU A 3 -3.28 28.11 -6.66
C GLU A 3 -2.23 27.37 -7.50
N LYS A 4 -1.34 28.12 -8.17
CA LYS A 4 -0.23 27.55 -8.96
C LYS A 4 0.73 26.71 -8.11
N TYR A 5 1.08 27.19 -6.92
CA TYR A 5 1.96 26.46 -5.99
C TYR A 5 1.28 25.20 -5.45
N LYS A 6 -0.01 25.29 -5.12
CA LYS A 6 -0.80 24.13 -4.67
C LYS A 6 -0.87 23.06 -5.76
N SER A 7 -1.04 23.48 -7.02
CA SER A 7 -1.03 22.58 -8.17
C SER A 7 0.33 21.89 -8.37
N LEU A 8 1.44 22.63 -8.33
CA LEU A 8 2.78 22.05 -8.45
C LEU A 8 3.07 21.06 -7.30
N LYS A 9 2.78 21.44 -6.06
CA LYS A 9 2.95 20.57 -4.89
C LYS A 9 2.19 19.25 -5.06
N ARG A 10 0.94 19.31 -5.51
CA ARG A 10 0.12 18.12 -5.79
C ARG A 10 0.79 17.19 -6.80
N VAL A 11 1.26 17.74 -7.92
CA VAL A 11 1.93 16.95 -8.97
C VAL A 11 3.18 16.29 -8.42
N LEU A 12 4.05 17.04 -7.73
CA LEU A 12 5.29 16.51 -7.15
C LEU A 12 5.03 15.39 -6.14
N LEU A 13 3.99 15.54 -5.31
CA LEU A 13 3.62 14.51 -4.33
C LEU A 13 3.07 13.23 -4.99
N TRP A 14 2.29 13.35 -6.05
CA TRP A 14 1.84 12.17 -6.81
C TRP A 14 2.98 11.50 -7.57
N VAL A 15 3.93 12.27 -8.12
CA VAL A 15 5.16 11.73 -8.70
C VAL A 15 5.96 10.97 -7.64
N LEU A 16 6.08 11.52 -6.43
CA LEU A 16 6.73 10.81 -5.32
C LEU A 16 6.03 9.49 -4.98
N VAL A 17 4.70 9.46 -4.92
CA VAL A 17 3.95 8.21 -4.72
C VAL A 17 4.26 7.20 -5.83
N ALA A 18 4.21 7.63 -7.10
CA ALA A 18 4.47 6.74 -8.23
C ALA A 18 5.91 6.19 -8.22
N LEU A 19 6.90 7.04 -7.99
CA LEU A 19 8.31 6.64 -7.90
C LEU A 19 8.55 5.72 -6.70
N TYR A 20 7.93 6.01 -5.56
CA TYR A 20 8.06 5.19 -4.37
C TYR A 20 7.44 3.80 -4.58
N THR A 21 6.19 3.71 -5.06
CA THR A 21 5.53 2.44 -5.38
C THR A 21 6.36 1.64 -6.39
N GLY A 22 6.74 2.24 -7.52
CA GLY A 22 7.54 1.56 -8.56
C GLY A 22 8.97 1.23 -8.13
N SER A 23 9.42 1.66 -6.96
CA SER A 23 10.73 1.28 -6.41
C SER A 23 10.65 0.08 -5.46
N LEU A 24 9.48 -0.25 -4.91
CA LEU A 24 9.31 -1.32 -3.92
C LEU A 24 9.78 -2.69 -4.44
N PRO A 25 9.47 -3.10 -5.69
CA PRO A 25 9.94 -4.39 -6.18
C PRO A 25 11.47 -4.50 -6.32
N TYR A 26 12.19 -3.38 -6.31
CA TYR A 26 13.64 -3.36 -6.45
C TYR A 26 14.38 -3.54 -5.12
N VAL A 27 13.67 -3.51 -3.98
CA VAL A 27 14.25 -3.75 -2.64
C VAL A 27 14.89 -5.13 -2.54
N ILE A 28 14.42 -6.10 -3.32
CA ILE A 28 15.03 -7.44 -3.41
C ILE A 28 16.50 -7.42 -3.83
N PHE A 29 16.91 -6.48 -4.69
CA PHE A 29 18.31 -6.39 -5.12
C PHE A 29 19.21 -5.96 -3.96
N VAL A 30 18.71 -5.08 -3.08
CA VAL A 30 19.40 -4.69 -1.85
C VAL A 30 19.52 -5.90 -0.92
N TYR A 31 18.44 -6.67 -0.74
CA TYR A 31 18.47 -7.88 0.09
C TYR A 31 19.45 -8.92 -0.44
N ARG A 32 19.47 -9.18 -1.75
CA ARG A 32 20.42 -10.11 -2.38
C ARG A 32 21.86 -9.66 -2.17
N ALA A 33 22.16 -8.39 -2.39
CA ALA A 33 23.49 -7.85 -2.14
C ALA A 33 23.93 -8.02 -0.68
N ILE A 34 23.02 -7.83 0.28
CA ILE A 34 23.31 -8.04 1.70
C ILE A 34 23.50 -9.53 2.03
N GLU A 35 22.67 -10.40 1.46
CA GLU A 35 22.81 -11.85 1.64
C GLU A 35 24.14 -12.38 1.07
N GLU A 36 24.59 -11.84 -0.06
CA GLU A 36 25.87 -12.19 -0.70
C GLU A 36 27.08 -11.76 0.14
N HIS A 37 27.04 -10.58 0.76
CA HIS A 37 28.17 -10.05 1.54
C HIS A 37 28.16 -10.48 3.01
N PHE A 38 26.98 -10.80 3.54
CA PHE A 38 26.79 -11.14 4.96
C PHE A 38 26.12 -12.51 5.10
N SER A 39 24.84 -12.53 5.46
CA SER A 39 24.05 -13.74 5.59
C SER A 39 22.55 -13.42 5.56
N ARG A 40 21.74 -14.43 5.26
CA ARG A 40 20.27 -14.36 5.39
C ARG A 40 19.80 -13.95 6.78
N ALA A 41 20.50 -14.39 7.82
CA ALA A 41 20.18 -14.03 9.20
C ALA A 41 20.41 -12.54 9.49
N VAL A 42 21.37 -11.90 8.82
CA VAL A 42 21.59 -10.45 8.90
C VAL A 42 20.52 -9.70 8.11
N ALA A 43 20.23 -10.14 6.88
CA ALA A 43 19.20 -9.53 6.03
C ALA A 43 17.82 -9.55 6.71
N GLY A 44 17.45 -10.67 7.34
CA GLY A 44 16.18 -10.81 8.07
C GLY A 44 16.03 -9.90 9.30
N LYS A 45 17.12 -9.31 9.83
CA LYS A 45 17.05 -8.36 10.96
C LYS A 45 16.79 -6.92 10.50
N ILE A 46 16.98 -6.61 9.22
CA ILE A 46 16.84 -5.25 8.69
C ILE A 46 15.47 -4.64 8.99
N PRO A 47 14.33 -5.32 8.73
CA PRO A 47 13.03 -4.73 8.99
C PRO A 47 12.83 -4.38 10.46
N ILE A 48 13.29 -5.26 11.36
CA ILE A 48 13.19 -5.06 12.81
C ILE A 48 14.01 -3.84 13.23
N VAL A 49 15.22 -3.67 12.69
CA VAL A 49 16.06 -2.48 12.96
C VAL A 49 15.35 -1.22 12.48
N ILE A 50 14.82 -1.21 11.26
CA ILE A 50 14.11 -0.06 10.69
C ILE A 50 12.88 0.30 11.53
N ILE A 51 12.02 -0.67 11.86
CA ILE A 51 10.84 -0.48 12.70
C ILE A 51 11.24 0.07 14.07
N SER A 52 12.30 -0.49 14.67
CA SER A 52 12.80 -0.06 15.98
C SER A 52 13.30 1.38 15.95
N LEU A 53 14.07 1.75 14.93
CA LEU A 53 14.58 3.12 14.75
C LEU A 53 13.43 4.11 14.55
N PHE A 54 12.44 3.79 13.72
CA PHE A 54 11.24 4.63 13.55
C PHE A 54 10.45 4.75 14.85
N GLY A 55 10.27 3.66 15.59
CA GLY A 55 9.59 3.65 16.89
C GLY A 55 10.30 4.52 17.92
N ILE A 56 11.62 4.39 18.05
CA ILE A 56 12.45 5.22 18.93
C ILE A 56 12.37 6.69 18.51
N GLY A 57 12.56 7.00 17.22
CA GLY A 57 12.49 8.36 16.69
C GLY A 57 11.12 9.01 16.97
N TYR A 58 10.04 8.23 16.83
CA TYR A 58 8.68 8.67 17.14
C TYR A 58 8.50 9.00 18.63
N ILE A 59 8.99 8.13 19.53
CA ILE A 59 8.94 8.36 20.98
C ILE A 59 9.76 9.60 21.36
N VAL A 60 10.99 9.70 20.86
CA VAL A 60 11.87 10.86 21.07
C VAL A 60 11.19 12.14 20.60
N TYR A 61 10.58 12.14 19.41
CA TYR A 61 9.84 13.29 18.90
C TYR A 61 8.70 13.72 19.84
N ILE A 62 7.92 12.77 20.39
CA ILE A 62 6.86 13.09 21.35
C ILE A 62 7.41 13.69 22.64
N ILE A 63 8.47 13.10 23.19
CA ILE A 63 9.11 13.58 24.42
C ILE A 63 9.63 15.00 24.22
N LEU A 64 10.36 15.25 23.13
CA LEU A 64 10.95 16.56 22.83
C LEU A 64 9.89 17.63 22.55
N THR A 65 8.81 17.28 21.85
CA THR A 65 7.75 18.24 21.50
C THR A 65 6.70 18.40 22.59
N LYS A 66 6.68 17.51 23.60
CA LYS A 66 5.65 17.44 24.66
C LYS A 66 4.21 17.36 24.12
N LYS A 67 4.03 16.90 22.88
CA LYS A 67 2.73 16.82 22.18
C LYS A 67 1.98 15.52 22.49
N VAL A 68 1.91 15.14 23.76
CA VAL A 68 1.15 13.95 24.17
C VAL A 68 -0.35 14.26 24.07
N THR A 69 -1.09 13.43 23.35
CA THR A 69 -2.55 13.51 23.26
C THR A 69 -3.17 12.17 23.63
N LYS A 70 -4.49 12.15 23.90
CA LYS A 70 -5.21 10.88 24.12
C LYS A 70 -5.03 9.88 22.97
N ARG A 71 -4.80 10.37 21.75
CA ARG A 71 -4.57 9.55 20.55
C ARG A 71 -3.15 9.00 20.46
N THR A 72 -2.20 9.63 21.11
CA THR A 72 -0.83 9.13 21.20
C THR A 72 -0.80 7.76 21.86
N ALA A 73 -1.74 7.45 22.77
CA ALA A 73 -1.89 6.12 23.36
C ALA A 73 -2.19 5.01 22.33
N LEU A 74 -2.77 5.35 21.17
CA LEU A 74 -3.04 4.37 20.11
C LEU A 74 -1.76 3.79 19.49
N ILE A 75 -0.60 4.44 19.70
CA ILE A 75 0.70 3.92 19.26
C ILE A 75 1.02 2.56 19.90
N VAL A 76 0.41 2.24 21.06
CA VAL A 76 0.61 0.93 21.72
C VAL A 76 0.09 -0.24 20.87
N LEU A 77 -0.84 0.03 19.94
CA LEU A 77 -1.35 -0.97 19.01
C LEU A 77 -0.34 -1.28 17.89
N CYS A 78 0.57 -0.35 17.56
CA CYS A 78 1.58 -0.55 16.52
C CYS A 78 2.50 -1.77 16.78
N PRO A 79 3.16 -1.91 17.95
CA PRO A 79 3.97 -3.09 18.22
C PRO A 79 3.15 -4.38 18.30
N ILE A 80 1.87 -4.32 18.69
CA ILE A 80 0.97 -5.48 18.70
C ILE A 80 0.72 -5.96 17.26
N ILE A 81 0.36 -5.05 16.35
CA ILE A 81 0.14 -5.38 14.94
C ILE A 81 1.43 -5.90 14.30
N ALA A 82 2.56 -5.22 14.54
CA ALA A 82 3.86 -5.66 14.04
C ALA A 82 4.24 -7.06 14.55
N TYR A 83 4.02 -7.34 15.84
CA TYR A 83 4.24 -8.66 16.41
C TYR A 83 3.36 -9.74 15.77
N VAL A 84 2.08 -9.44 15.53
CA VAL A 84 1.16 -10.37 14.84
C VAL A 84 1.64 -10.66 13.42
N ILE A 85 2.04 -9.64 12.66
CA ILE A 85 2.61 -9.82 11.32
C ILE A 85 3.86 -10.71 11.37
N ILE A 86 4.81 -10.37 12.24
CA ILE A 86 6.08 -11.10 12.39
C ILE A 86 5.85 -12.57 12.80
N SER A 87 4.85 -12.82 13.64
CA SER A 87 4.52 -14.17 14.11
C SER A 87 3.85 -15.03 13.04
N LEU A 88 3.11 -14.42 12.11
CA LEU A 88 2.38 -15.13 11.05
C LEU A 88 3.18 -15.29 9.75
N GLU A 89 4.19 -14.45 9.52
CA GLU A 89 5.04 -14.50 8.33
C GLU A 89 6.41 -15.11 8.67
N PRO A 90 6.67 -16.38 8.30
CA PRO A 90 7.91 -17.07 8.66
C PRO A 90 9.15 -16.54 7.91
N ASN A 91 8.98 -15.86 6.78
CA ASN A 91 10.11 -15.30 6.05
C ASN A 91 10.44 -13.90 6.60
N PRO A 92 11.59 -13.73 7.31
CA PRO A 92 11.92 -12.45 7.93
C PRO A 92 12.19 -11.33 6.91
N ASN A 93 12.58 -11.67 5.68
CA ASN A 93 12.76 -10.66 4.63
C ASN A 93 11.43 -10.02 4.23
N LYS A 94 10.30 -10.75 4.36
CA LYS A 94 8.96 -10.21 4.10
C LYS A 94 8.47 -9.26 5.19
N HIS A 95 9.16 -9.16 6.33
CA HIS A 95 8.79 -8.14 7.31
C HIS A 95 9.11 -6.72 6.83
N ILE A 96 9.83 -6.57 5.70
CA ILE A 96 10.13 -5.27 5.08
C ILE A 96 8.86 -4.51 4.61
N HIS A 97 7.80 -5.24 4.29
CA HIS A 97 6.50 -4.66 3.96
C HIS A 97 5.97 -3.76 5.10
N ILE A 98 6.35 -4.01 6.36
CA ILE A 98 5.95 -3.20 7.51
C ILE A 98 6.44 -1.75 7.37
N PRO A 99 7.75 -1.46 7.41
CA PRO A 99 8.23 -0.09 7.27
C PRO A 99 7.87 0.53 5.91
N GLU A 100 7.82 -0.25 4.83
CA GLU A 100 7.47 0.25 3.50
C GLU A 100 6.06 0.87 3.46
N TYR A 101 5.06 0.17 4.01
CA TYR A 101 3.67 0.63 4.00
C TYR A 101 3.34 1.61 5.12
N VAL A 102 4.11 1.62 6.22
CA VAL A 102 4.09 2.72 7.18
C VAL A 102 4.53 4.01 6.49
N LEU A 103 5.65 4.00 5.76
CA LEU A 103 6.13 5.17 5.04
C LEU A 103 5.20 5.57 3.89
N MET A 104 4.68 4.61 3.12
CA MET A 104 3.66 4.85 2.08
C MET A 104 2.47 5.62 2.67
N SER A 105 1.98 5.21 3.84
CA SER A 105 0.86 5.88 4.49
C SER A 105 1.15 7.34 4.84
N TRP A 106 2.37 7.66 5.25
CA TRP A 106 2.77 9.05 5.51
C TRP A 106 2.84 9.89 4.23
N ILE A 107 3.45 9.34 3.17
CA ILE A 107 3.53 10.02 1.87
C ILE A 107 2.12 10.27 1.33
N LEU A 108 1.27 9.24 1.33
CA LEU A 108 -0.09 9.32 0.80
C LEU A 108 -0.98 10.23 1.65
N PHE A 109 -0.79 10.28 2.97
CA PHE A 109 -1.47 11.25 3.82
C PHE A 109 -1.15 12.68 3.42
N GLU A 110 0.13 13.01 3.19
CA GLU A 110 0.53 14.36 2.76
C GLU A 110 -0.04 14.72 1.38
N VAL A 111 -0.12 13.74 0.46
CA VAL A 111 -0.75 13.91 -0.87
C VAL A 111 -2.25 14.21 -0.72
N LEU A 112 -2.98 13.37 0.00
CA LEU A 112 -4.43 13.51 0.18
C LEU A 112 -4.79 14.79 0.94
N SER A 113 -3.95 15.20 1.90
CA SER A 113 -4.13 16.41 2.71
C SER A 113 -4.05 17.71 1.91
N VAL A 114 -3.51 17.69 0.68
CA VAL A 114 -3.50 18.87 -0.21
C VAL A 114 -4.93 19.29 -0.58
N ASP A 115 -5.80 18.32 -0.85
CA ASP A 115 -7.15 18.57 -1.38
C ASP A 115 -8.27 18.16 -0.43
N TYR A 116 -7.95 17.45 0.65
CA TYR A 116 -8.95 16.95 1.57
C TYR A 116 -8.39 16.88 3.00
N ASN A 117 -9.05 17.52 3.95
CA ASN A 117 -8.67 17.51 5.37
C ASN A 117 -9.83 17.06 6.27
N GLY A 118 -10.82 16.35 5.73
CA GLY A 118 -12.01 15.90 6.46
C GLY A 118 -11.77 14.65 7.32
N LYS A 119 -12.75 14.32 8.17
CA LYS A 119 -12.64 13.20 9.14
C LYS A 119 -12.46 11.84 8.44
N GLY A 120 -13.01 11.68 7.24
CA GLY A 120 -12.88 10.45 6.47
C GLY A 120 -11.51 10.21 5.83
N ILE A 121 -10.51 11.09 6.03
CA ILE A 121 -9.21 10.96 5.34
C ILE A 121 -8.49 9.67 5.72
N PHE A 122 -8.60 9.19 6.95
CA PHE A 122 -7.89 7.98 7.37
C PHE A 122 -8.48 6.72 6.70
N ILE A 123 -9.78 6.72 6.40
CA ILE A 123 -10.39 5.63 5.63
C ILE A 123 -10.01 5.74 4.16
N LEU A 124 -10.03 6.94 3.59
CA LEU A 124 -9.55 7.15 2.23
C LEU A 124 -8.07 6.73 2.09
N LEU A 125 -7.24 7.09 3.06
CA LEU A 125 -5.84 6.70 3.16
C LEU A 125 -5.71 5.18 3.23
N PHE A 126 -6.48 4.51 4.09
CA PHE A 126 -6.48 3.05 4.19
C PHE A 126 -6.82 2.39 2.85
N ILE A 127 -7.89 2.85 2.19
CA ILE A 127 -8.32 2.32 0.90
C ILE A 127 -7.24 2.52 -0.15
N CYS A 128 -6.74 3.75 -0.31
CA CYS A 128 -5.76 4.07 -1.35
C CYS A 128 -4.42 3.34 -1.10
N SER A 129 -3.92 3.29 0.13
CA SER A 129 -2.67 2.56 0.45
C SER A 129 -2.84 1.05 0.25
N THR A 130 -3.99 0.47 0.61
CA THR A 130 -4.26 -0.97 0.37
C THR A 130 -4.34 -1.27 -1.13
N MET A 131 -4.93 -0.38 -1.92
CA MET A 131 -4.94 -0.52 -3.39
C MET A 131 -3.53 -0.43 -3.97
N LEU A 132 -2.68 0.47 -3.49
CA LEU A 132 -1.26 0.48 -3.85
C LEU A 132 -0.55 -0.81 -3.41
N GLY A 133 -0.95 -1.37 -2.27
CA GLY A 133 -0.63 -2.73 -1.80
C GLY A 133 -0.82 -3.82 -2.85
N ILE A 134 -1.93 -3.76 -3.57
CA ILE A 134 -2.26 -4.71 -4.62
C ILE A 134 -1.41 -4.42 -5.86
N VAL A 135 -1.22 -3.15 -6.23
CA VAL A 135 -0.41 -2.74 -7.38
C VAL A 135 1.05 -3.19 -7.24
N ASP A 136 1.64 -2.97 -6.07
CA ASP A 136 2.99 -3.41 -5.72
C ASP A 136 3.16 -4.93 -5.87
N GLU A 137 2.22 -5.70 -5.32
CA GLU A 137 2.23 -7.16 -5.46
C GLU A 137 2.06 -7.59 -6.93
N MET A 138 1.19 -6.95 -7.70
CA MET A 138 1.06 -7.23 -9.12
C MET A 138 2.34 -6.90 -9.90
N GLU A 139 2.98 -5.77 -9.60
CA GLU A 139 4.26 -5.36 -10.21
C GLU A 139 5.35 -6.39 -9.88
N GLN A 140 5.45 -6.79 -8.61
CA GLN A 140 6.32 -7.85 -8.16
C GLN A 140 6.07 -9.16 -8.92
N GLY A 141 4.82 -9.51 -9.21
CA GLY A 141 4.43 -10.67 -10.00
C GLY A 141 4.90 -10.68 -11.45
N ILE A 142 5.20 -9.50 -12.02
CA ILE A 142 5.73 -9.37 -13.38
C ILE A 142 7.23 -9.68 -13.41
N HIS A 143 7.95 -9.50 -12.30
CA HIS A 143 9.39 -9.73 -12.25
C HIS A 143 9.73 -11.23 -12.25
N PRO A 144 10.64 -11.69 -13.15
CA PRO A 144 11.06 -13.08 -13.19
C PRO A 144 11.62 -13.58 -11.85
N GLY A 145 11.15 -14.75 -11.41
CA GLY A 145 11.60 -15.37 -10.16
C GLY A 145 11.02 -14.72 -8.90
N ARG A 146 10.02 -13.86 -9.02
CA ARG A 146 9.23 -13.35 -7.90
C ARG A 146 7.81 -13.93 -7.94
N TYR A 147 7.23 -14.05 -6.75
CA TYR A 147 5.86 -14.48 -6.55
C TYR A 147 5.13 -13.36 -5.82
N TYR A 148 3.91 -13.09 -6.23
CA TYR A 148 2.99 -12.21 -5.52
C TYR A 148 2.03 -13.05 -4.69
N GLY A 149 1.57 -12.52 -3.57
CA GLY A 149 0.77 -13.29 -2.63
C GLY A 149 -0.31 -12.47 -1.94
N TRP A 150 -1.49 -13.07 -1.76
CA TRP A 150 -2.56 -12.44 -0.98
C TRP A 150 -2.13 -12.18 0.48
N ARG A 151 -1.20 -12.99 1.02
CA ARG A 151 -0.61 -12.76 2.35
C ARG A 151 0.17 -11.45 2.40
N ASP A 152 0.97 -11.16 1.38
CA ASP A 152 1.76 -9.94 1.30
C ASP A 152 0.83 -8.71 1.17
N MET A 153 -0.25 -8.82 0.39
CA MET A 153 -1.32 -7.79 0.34
C MET A 153 -1.96 -7.53 1.72
N VAL A 154 -2.21 -8.58 2.51
CA VAL A 154 -2.74 -8.45 3.88
C VAL A 154 -1.72 -7.78 4.80
N ILE A 155 -0.44 -8.13 4.69
CA ILE A 155 0.64 -7.49 5.44
C ILE A 155 0.73 -6.00 5.09
N ASN A 156 0.66 -5.65 3.80
CA ASN A 156 0.64 -4.27 3.31
C ASN A 156 -0.53 -3.47 3.91
N ALA A 157 -1.73 -4.06 3.95
CA ALA A 157 -2.91 -3.46 4.56
C ALA A 157 -2.77 -3.29 6.08
N ALA A 158 -2.27 -4.29 6.80
CA ALA A 158 -2.04 -4.21 8.25
C ALA A 158 -0.96 -3.17 8.60
N SER A 159 0.09 -3.09 7.79
CA SER A 159 1.17 -2.11 7.93
C SER A 159 0.69 -0.68 7.65
N THR A 160 -0.27 -0.52 6.73
CA THR A 160 -0.99 0.74 6.52
C THR A 160 -1.73 1.20 7.79
N ILE A 161 -2.32 0.27 8.56
CA ILE A 161 -2.97 0.60 9.84
C ILE A 161 -1.93 1.17 10.82
N ILE A 162 -0.73 0.57 10.91
CA ILE A 162 0.37 1.11 11.73
C ILE A 162 0.70 2.54 11.29
N GLY A 163 0.83 2.79 9.99
CA GLY A 163 1.04 4.13 9.42
C GLY A 163 -0.04 5.11 9.86
N ILE A 164 -1.31 4.75 9.71
CA ILE A 164 -2.46 5.58 10.14
C ILE A 164 -2.39 5.91 11.63
N LEU A 165 -2.11 4.92 12.48
CA LEU A 165 -2.03 5.10 13.94
C LEU A 165 -0.90 6.09 14.31
N THR A 166 0.26 5.99 13.66
CA THR A 166 1.37 6.93 13.88
C THR A 166 1.00 8.35 13.44
N ILE A 167 0.29 8.52 12.31
CA ILE A 167 -0.18 9.83 11.85
C ILE A 167 -1.22 10.40 12.83
N MET A 168 -2.18 9.59 13.26
CA MET A 168 -3.23 9.98 14.22
C MET A 168 -2.65 10.39 15.58
N GLY A 169 -1.54 9.80 15.99
CA GLY A 169 -0.86 10.12 17.25
C GLY A 169 -0.10 11.45 17.23
N LEU A 170 0.30 11.96 16.05
CA LEU A 170 1.05 13.21 15.90
C LEU A 170 0.23 14.37 15.33
N LYS A 171 -0.71 14.10 14.43
CA LYS A 171 -1.50 15.14 13.76
C LYS A 171 -2.75 15.48 14.57
N LYS A 172 -3.15 16.75 14.53
CA LYS A 172 -4.36 17.24 15.22
C LYS A 172 -5.60 16.51 14.68
N ARG A 173 -6.65 16.47 15.51
CA ARG A 173 -7.97 16.01 15.06
C ARG A 173 -8.40 16.85 13.87
N LEU A 174 -8.57 16.19 12.74
CA LEU A 174 -9.14 16.80 11.56
C LEU A 174 -10.63 17.06 11.81
N ALA A 175 -11.01 18.33 11.75
CA ALA A 175 -12.40 18.76 11.69
C ALA A 175 -12.85 18.70 10.24
N GLY A 176 -14.08 18.24 9.99
CA GLY A 176 -14.61 18.16 8.64
C GLY A 176 -15.59 17.01 8.44
N ASP A 177 -15.92 16.80 7.17
CA ASP A 177 -17.01 15.96 6.70
C ASP A 177 -16.48 14.67 6.02
N TRP A 178 -17.32 14.07 5.18
CA TRP A 178 -17.03 12.92 4.33
C TRP A 178 -17.18 13.27 2.85
N ALA A 179 -16.85 14.52 2.46
CA ALA A 179 -17.14 15.04 1.12
C ALA A 179 -16.56 14.19 -0.04
N TRP A 180 -15.46 13.47 0.20
CA TRP A 180 -14.90 12.55 -0.79
C TRP A 180 -15.88 11.44 -1.22
N THR A 181 -16.75 10.97 -0.31
CA THR A 181 -17.77 9.97 -0.65
C THR A 181 -18.84 10.53 -1.60
N GLY A 182 -19.22 11.80 -1.40
CA GLY A 182 -20.11 12.52 -2.32
C GLY A 182 -19.48 12.72 -3.70
N ARG A 183 -18.17 13.00 -3.77
CA ARG A 183 -17.42 13.08 -5.03
C ARG A 183 -17.34 11.72 -5.74
N LEU A 184 -17.05 10.64 -5.01
CA LEU A 184 -17.08 9.27 -5.58
C LEU A 184 -18.46 8.90 -6.12
N ARG A 185 -19.54 9.27 -5.43
CA ARG A 185 -20.91 9.00 -5.90
C ARG A 185 -21.19 9.66 -7.25
N LYS A 186 -20.61 10.83 -7.52
CA LYS A 186 -20.71 11.51 -8.83
C LYS A 186 -19.91 10.77 -9.92
N LEU A 187 -18.89 10.01 -9.54
CA LEU A 187 -18.04 9.21 -10.42
C LEU A 187 -18.51 7.75 -10.55
N LYS A 188 -19.74 7.42 -10.15
CA LYS A 188 -20.27 6.04 -10.13
C LYS A 188 -20.14 5.29 -11.46
N GLY A 189 -20.29 5.98 -12.60
CA GLY A 189 -20.12 5.40 -13.94
C GLY A 189 -18.67 4.96 -14.20
N PRO A 190 -17.71 5.90 -14.22
CA PRO A 190 -16.29 5.57 -14.36
C PRO A 190 -15.78 4.58 -13.31
N LEU A 191 -16.22 4.70 -12.05
CA LEU A 191 -15.88 3.73 -11.00
C LEU A 191 -16.43 2.34 -11.29
N GLY A 192 -17.64 2.23 -11.83
CA GLY A 192 -18.23 0.97 -12.26
C GLY A 192 -17.41 0.30 -13.36
N ILE A 193 -16.93 1.08 -14.33
CA ILE A 193 -16.05 0.60 -15.42
C ILE A 193 -14.71 0.14 -14.84
N LEU A 194 -14.07 0.94 -13.99
CA LEU A 194 -12.82 0.56 -13.32
C LEU A 194 -12.97 -0.69 -12.46
N PHE A 195 -14.07 -0.82 -11.73
CA PHE A 195 -14.35 -1.99 -10.90
C PHE A 195 -14.61 -3.24 -11.75
N HIS A 196 -15.34 -3.11 -12.86
CA HIS A 196 -15.54 -4.17 -13.84
C HIS A 196 -14.21 -4.66 -14.43
N GLY A 197 -13.32 -3.73 -14.78
CA GLY A 197 -11.96 -4.04 -15.23
C GLY A 197 -11.11 -4.70 -14.16
N ALA A 198 -11.14 -4.19 -12.92
CA ALA A 198 -10.38 -4.74 -11.80
C ALA A 198 -10.80 -6.19 -11.47
N ILE A 199 -12.11 -6.47 -11.47
CA ILE A 199 -12.62 -7.85 -11.32
C ILE A 199 -12.13 -8.73 -12.47
N GLY A 200 -12.22 -8.25 -13.71
CA GLY A 200 -11.74 -8.97 -14.90
C GLY A 200 -10.25 -9.31 -14.80
N ALA A 201 -9.42 -8.35 -14.38
CA ALA A 201 -7.99 -8.52 -14.19
C ALA A 201 -7.65 -9.49 -13.05
N LEU A 202 -8.37 -9.42 -11.92
CA LEU A 202 -8.21 -10.35 -10.80
C LEU A 202 -8.53 -11.78 -11.22
N LEU A 203 -9.68 -11.98 -11.87
CA LEU A 203 -10.09 -13.30 -12.38
C LEU A 203 -9.09 -13.81 -13.42
N LEU A 204 -8.59 -12.93 -14.28
CA LEU A 204 -7.56 -13.26 -15.26
C LEU A 204 -6.30 -13.77 -14.57
N CYS A 205 -5.84 -13.08 -13.52
CA CYS A 205 -4.68 -13.51 -12.73
C CYS A 205 -4.90 -14.90 -12.10
N ILE A 206 -6.06 -15.14 -11.50
CA ILE A 206 -6.42 -16.43 -10.90
C ILE A 206 -6.41 -17.55 -11.96
N HIS A 207 -7.03 -17.33 -13.12
CA HIS A 207 -7.11 -18.35 -14.16
C HIS A 207 -5.78 -18.56 -14.89
N LEU A 208 -4.92 -17.54 -14.98
CA LEU A 208 -3.57 -17.70 -15.52
C LEU A 208 -2.68 -18.57 -14.62
N PHE A 209 -2.89 -18.58 -13.31
CA PHE A 209 -2.24 -19.56 -12.43
C PHE A 209 -2.65 -20.99 -12.77
N ASN A 210 -3.94 -21.23 -12.99
CA ASN A 210 -4.44 -22.56 -13.38
C ASN A 210 -3.89 -22.99 -14.74
N VAL A 211 -3.81 -22.07 -15.70
CA VAL A 211 -3.18 -22.34 -17.02
C VAL A 211 -1.72 -22.74 -16.85
N LYS A 212 -0.99 -22.06 -15.98
CA LYS A 212 0.41 -22.39 -15.68
C LYS A 212 0.55 -23.79 -15.08
N GLU A 213 -0.29 -24.15 -14.10
CA GLU A 213 -0.24 -25.47 -13.45
C GLU A 213 -0.58 -26.62 -14.40
N ASN A 214 -1.48 -26.39 -15.35
CA ASN A 214 -1.93 -27.42 -16.29
C ASN A 214 -1.16 -27.40 -17.63
N GLU A 215 -0.21 -26.48 -17.79
CA GLU A 215 0.56 -26.24 -19.03
C GLU A 215 -0.30 -26.13 -20.30
N ALA A 216 -1.57 -25.72 -20.15
CA ALA A 216 -2.55 -25.71 -21.21
C ALA A 216 -3.45 -24.48 -21.11
N PHE A 217 -3.60 -23.75 -22.21
CA PHE A 217 -4.50 -22.60 -22.27
C PHE A 217 -5.93 -23.02 -22.67
N ARG A 218 -6.05 -23.83 -23.73
CA ARG A 218 -7.35 -24.30 -24.23
C ARG A 218 -7.93 -25.33 -23.26
N GLY A 219 -9.20 -25.14 -22.88
CA GLY A 219 -9.90 -26.00 -21.92
C GLY A 219 -9.67 -25.65 -20.45
N VAL A 220 -8.69 -24.80 -20.14
CA VAL A 220 -8.38 -24.33 -18.77
C VAL A 220 -8.72 -22.86 -18.59
N TYR A 221 -8.37 -22.01 -19.56
CA TYR A 221 -8.71 -20.59 -19.51
C TYR A 221 -10.17 -20.35 -19.94
N PRO A 222 -11.00 -19.70 -19.11
CA PRO A 222 -12.40 -19.49 -19.42
C PRO A 222 -12.61 -18.50 -20.57
N ILE A 223 -13.32 -18.92 -21.62
CA ILE A 223 -13.64 -18.08 -22.78
C ILE A 223 -14.49 -16.87 -22.37
N TRP A 224 -15.41 -17.02 -21.42
CA TRP A 224 -16.23 -15.92 -20.92
C TRP A 224 -15.38 -14.78 -20.31
N LEU A 225 -14.20 -15.09 -19.79
CA LEU A 225 -13.29 -14.10 -19.21
C LEU A 225 -12.52 -13.34 -20.28
N LEU A 226 -12.24 -13.96 -21.43
CA LEU A 226 -11.77 -13.24 -22.62
C LEU A 226 -12.83 -12.24 -23.08
N ALA A 227 -14.09 -12.67 -23.16
CA ALA A 227 -15.20 -11.80 -23.54
C ALA A 227 -15.41 -10.65 -22.54
N TRP A 228 -15.32 -10.92 -21.23
CA TRP A 228 -15.39 -9.91 -20.17
C TRP A 228 -14.31 -8.83 -20.33
N ASN A 229 -13.05 -9.24 -20.52
CA ASN A 229 -11.96 -8.29 -20.71
C ASN A 229 -12.08 -7.51 -22.03
N GLY A 230 -12.56 -8.15 -23.11
CA GLY A 230 -12.87 -7.46 -24.37
C GLY A 230 -13.99 -6.41 -24.22
N LEU A 231 -15.00 -6.70 -23.42
CA LEU A 231 -16.08 -5.75 -23.09
C LEU A 231 -15.55 -4.58 -22.26
N TYR A 232 -14.68 -4.84 -21.28
CA TYR A 232 -14.00 -3.78 -20.51
C TYR A 232 -13.20 -2.83 -21.41
N VAL A 233 -12.39 -3.36 -22.33
CA VAL A 233 -11.61 -2.53 -23.28
C VAL A 233 -12.54 -1.68 -24.14
N SER A 234 -13.65 -2.26 -24.60
CA SER A 234 -14.64 -1.55 -25.41
C SER A 234 -15.34 -0.42 -24.63
N LEU A 235 -15.67 -0.67 -23.36
CA LEU A 235 -16.26 0.32 -22.46
C LEU A 235 -15.27 1.42 -22.05
N GLY A 236 -13.96 1.14 -22.04
CA GLY A 236 -12.91 2.10 -21.67
C GLY A 236 -12.47 3.04 -22.79
N ILE A 237 -12.87 2.78 -24.04
CA ILE A 237 -12.57 3.62 -25.23
C ILE A 237 -13.63 4.73 -25.43
N ILE A 238 -14.74 4.68 -24.68
CA ILE A 238 -15.85 5.67 -24.70
C ILE A 238 -15.67 6.68 -23.56
#